data_AF-A0A7S1F3D3-F1
#
_entry.id   AF-A0A7S1F3D3-F1
#
_cell.length_a   1.000
_cell.length_b   1.000
_cell.length_c   1.000
_cell.angle_alpha   90.00
_cell.angle_beta   90.00
_cell.angle_gamma   90.00
#
_symmetry.space_group_name_H-M   'P 1'
#
loop_
_entity.id
_entity.type
_entity.pdbx_description
1 polymer ?
#
loop_
_entity_poly.entity_id
_entity_poly.type
_entity_poly.pdbx_seq_one_letter_code
_entity_poly.pdbx_strand_id
1 'polypeptide(L)'
;LLFVIYICISNFFVLNLCVGVIIDKWMKQKHGRLAVTATQAQWQAWHTTLVMRQHFPQNNLHLLSPTRKHLVRIVTAPWFENFIMGCIVLNMAVLAMEWHPYPAEPYPWIMTRLNFLFAAIFNIEALMK
;
A
#
# COMPACT_ATOMS: atom_id res chain seq x y z
N LEU A 1 49.05 4.68 12.34
CA LEU A 1 48.15 5.83 12.10
C LEU A 1 48.18 6.29 10.65
N LEU A 2 49.34 6.67 10.10
CA LEU A 2 49.48 7.14 8.71
C LEU A 2 48.99 6.14 7.66
N PHE A 3 49.31 4.85 7.83
CA PHE A 3 48.83 3.77 6.94
C PHE A 3 47.29 3.63 6.95
N VAL A 4 46.67 3.76 8.13
CA VAL A 4 45.21 3.67 8.30
C VAL A 4 44.51 4.87 7.65
N ILE A 5 45.03 6.08 7.90
CA ILE A 5 44.51 7.32 7.29
C ILE A 5 44.65 7.26 5.77
N TYR A 6 45.79 6.77 5.26
CA TYR A 6 46.03 6.57 3.83
C TYR A 6 45.00 5.63 3.19
N ILE A 7 44.74 4.47 3.80
CA ILE A 7 43.74 3.51 3.30
C ILE A 7 42.34 4.11 3.32
N CYS A 8 41.95 4.81 4.40
CA CYS A 8 40.63 5.43 4.50
C CYS A 8 40.41 6.48 3.41
N ILE A 9 41.37 7.38 3.19
CA ILE A 9 41.26 8.45 2.17
C ILE A 9 41.28 7.84 0.76
N SER A 10 42.20 6.92 0.50
CA SER A 10 42.32 6.26 -0.81
C SER A 10 41.06 5.48 -1.17
N ASN A 11 40.54 4.67 -0.24
CA ASN A 11 39.34 3.88 -0.49
C ASN A 11 38.09 4.76 -0.66
N PHE A 12 37.94 5.81 0.15
CA PHE A 12 36.85 6.77 0.00
C PHE A 12 36.89 7.45 -1.38
N PHE A 13 38.07 7.88 -1.83
CA PHE A 13 38.22 8.50 -3.14
C PHE A 13 37.93 7.51 -4.28
N VAL A 14 38.49 6.30 -4.24
CA VAL A 14 38.31 5.29 -5.28
C VAL A 14 36.83 4.87 -5.38
N LEU A 15 36.15 4.62 -4.25
CA LEU A 15 34.73 4.27 -4.25
C LEU A 15 33.86 5.39 -4.82
N ASN A 16 34.09 6.64 -4.41
CA ASN A 16 33.32 7.77 -4.92
C ASN A 16 33.54 7.99 -6.42
N LEU A 17 34.77 7.83 -6.91
CA LEU A 17 35.08 7.93 -8.33
C LEU A 17 34.45 6.76 -9.12
N CYS A 18 34.52 5.53 -8.60
CA CYS A 18 33.87 4.36 -9.21
C CYS A 18 32.36 4.55 -9.32
N VAL A 19 31.69 4.95 -8.24
CA VAL A 19 30.24 5.22 -8.24
C VAL A 19 29.90 6.34 -9.23
N GLY A 20 30.69 7.42 -9.26
CA GLY A 20 30.51 8.51 -10.22
C GLY A 20 30.58 8.04 -11.67
N VAL A 21 31.59 7.25 -12.03
CA VAL A 21 31.74 6.71 -13.40
C VAL A 21 30.62 5.72 -13.74
N ILE A 22 30.22 4.86 -12.80
CA ILE A 22 29.12 3.91 -13.00
C ILE A 22 27.81 4.66 -13.28
N ILE A 23 27.51 5.69 -12.48
CA ILE A 23 26.31 6.52 -12.66
C ILE A 23 26.35 7.25 -14.00
N ASP A 24 27.48 7.86 -14.37
CA ASP A 24 27.61 8.56 -15.66
C ASP A 24 27.38 7.60 -16.85
N LYS A 25 27.98 6.40 -16.82
CA LYS A 25 27.75 5.37 -17.84
C LYS A 25 26.29 4.92 -17.86
N TRP A 26 25.69 4.68 -16.70
CA TRP A 26 24.29 4.25 -16.60
C TRP A 26 23.33 5.33 -17.10
N MET A 27 23.60 6.60 -16.77
CA MET A 27 22.82 7.74 -17.25
C MET A 27 22.92 7.87 -18.77
N LYS A 28 24.12 7.76 -19.36
CA LYS A 28 24.29 7.76 -20.83
C LYS A 28 23.54 6.60 -21.49
N GLN A 29 23.60 5.40 -20.90
CA GLN A 29 22.87 4.23 -21.39
C GLN A 29 21.34 4.41 -21.27
N LYS A 30 20.87 5.05 -20.21
CA LYS A 30 19.44 5.33 -19.97
C LYS A 30 18.89 6.39 -20.94
N HIS A 31 19.65 7.43 -21.26
CA HIS A 31 19.27 8.43 -22.27
C HIS A 31 19.24 7.83 -23.69
N GLY A 32 20.16 6.92 -23.98
CA GLY A 32 20.19 6.17 -25.22
C GLY A 32 19.18 5.03 -25.29
N ARG A 33 17.93 5.18 -24.81
CA ARG A 33 16.71 4.34 -25.01
C ARG A 33 16.83 2.79 -25.11
N LEU A 34 17.97 2.19 -24.76
CA LEU A 34 18.27 0.77 -25.03
C LEU A 34 17.98 -0.14 -23.83
N ALA A 35 17.63 0.42 -22.68
CA ALA A 35 17.44 -0.36 -21.46
C ALA A 35 15.99 -0.83 -21.22
N VAL A 36 15.02 -0.38 -22.02
CA VAL A 36 13.60 -0.68 -21.81
C VAL A 36 13.01 -1.19 -23.12
N THR A 37 12.58 -2.45 -23.14
CA THR A 37 11.85 -3.02 -24.27
C THR A 37 10.58 -2.18 -24.51
N ALA A 38 10.14 -2.03 -25.76
CA ALA A 38 8.93 -1.26 -26.09
C ALA A 38 7.71 -1.66 -25.22
N THR A 39 7.59 -2.95 -24.88
CA THR A 39 6.57 -3.50 -23.99
C THR A 39 6.67 -2.99 -22.55
N GLN A 40 7.88 -2.87 -22.01
CA GLN A 40 8.10 -2.35 -20.65
C GLN A 40 7.81 -0.84 -20.58
N ALA A 41 8.16 -0.09 -21.63
CA ALA A 41 7.85 1.34 -21.70
C ALA A 41 6.34 1.58 -21.75
N GLN A 42 5.61 0.77 -22.52
CA GLN A 42 4.15 0.78 -22.56
C GLN A 42 3.54 0.41 -21.20
N TRP A 43 4.05 -0.66 -20.56
CA TRP A 43 3.59 -1.06 -19.23
C TRP A 43 3.81 0.04 -18.19
N GLN A 44 4.97 0.70 -18.21
CA GLN A 44 5.29 1.79 -17.29
C GLN A 44 4.40 3.02 -17.53
N ALA A 45 4.15 3.38 -18.79
CA ALA A 45 3.24 4.46 -19.14
C ALA A 45 1.79 4.15 -18.71
N TRP A 46 1.34 2.91 -18.93
CA TRP A 46 0.03 2.45 -18.49
C TRP A 46 -0.10 2.46 -16.97
N HIS A 47 0.89 1.93 -16.25
CA HIS A 47 0.93 1.93 -14.79
C HIS A 47 0.89 3.35 -14.22
N THR A 48 1.68 4.26 -14.79
CA THR A 48 1.68 5.68 -14.39
C THR A 48 0.32 6.32 -14.62
N THR A 49 -0.33 6.02 -15.76
CA THR A 49 -1.67 6.53 -16.07
C THR A 49 -2.72 5.98 -15.11
N LEU A 50 -2.63 4.72 -14.71
CA LEU A 50 -3.54 4.12 -13.73
C LEU A 50 -3.37 4.73 -12.33
N VAL A 51 -2.14 4.88 -11.85
CA VAL A 51 -1.88 5.49 -10.54
C VAL A 51 -2.41 6.93 -10.50
N MET A 52 -2.26 7.68 -11.59
CA MET A 52 -2.86 9.02 -11.70
C MET A 52 -4.39 9.00 -11.73
N ARG A 53 -5.01 7.96 -12.30
CA ARG A 53 -6.47 7.78 -12.34
C ARG A 53 -7.06 7.22 -11.04
N GLN A 54 -6.25 6.62 -10.15
CA GLN A 54 -6.71 6.12 -8.85
C GLN A 54 -7.17 7.23 -7.90
N HIS A 55 -6.80 8.49 -8.16
CA HIS A 55 -7.54 9.62 -7.60
C HIS A 55 -8.91 9.68 -8.28
N PHE A 56 -9.85 8.87 -7.77
CA PHE A 56 -11.22 8.78 -8.27
C PHE A 56 -11.80 10.19 -8.46
N PRO A 57 -12.09 10.62 -9.70
CA PRO A 57 -12.78 11.87 -9.89
C PRO A 57 -14.19 11.69 -9.33
N GLN A 58 -14.49 12.36 -8.22
CA GLN A 58 -15.83 12.46 -7.62
C GLN A 58 -16.85 13.18 -8.53
N ASN A 59 -16.55 13.35 -9.82
CA ASN A 59 -17.27 14.21 -10.75
C ASN A 59 -18.71 13.77 -11.02
N ASN A 60 -19.07 12.50 -10.82
CA ASN A 60 -20.41 12.00 -11.12
C ASN A 60 -21.35 11.90 -9.90
N LEU A 61 -20.93 12.33 -8.69
CA LEU A 61 -21.76 12.25 -7.47
C LEU A 61 -23.09 13.03 -7.56
N HIS A 62 -23.17 14.02 -8.46
CA HIS A 62 -24.34 14.87 -8.63
C HIS A 62 -25.47 14.24 -9.47
N LEU A 63 -25.18 13.17 -10.21
CA LEU A 63 -26.16 12.45 -11.06
C LEU A 63 -26.94 11.35 -10.30
N LEU A 64 -26.67 11.20 -9.01
CA LEU A 64 -27.23 10.13 -8.18
C LEU A 64 -28.55 10.54 -7.54
N SER A 65 -29.45 9.56 -7.33
CA SER A 65 -30.66 9.74 -6.53
C SER A 65 -30.32 10.23 -5.11
N PRO A 66 -31.21 11.00 -4.45
CA PRO A 66 -30.90 11.63 -3.16
C PRO A 66 -30.47 10.64 -2.08
N THR A 67 -31.05 9.44 -2.07
CA THR A 67 -30.69 8.34 -1.16
C THR A 67 -29.29 7.80 -1.44
N ARG A 68 -28.97 7.54 -2.71
CA ARG A 68 -27.65 7.04 -3.13
C ARG A 68 -26.56 8.08 -2.89
N LYS A 69 -26.85 9.36 -3.07
CA LYS A 69 -25.94 10.47 -2.76
C LYS A 69 -25.62 10.56 -1.26
N HIS A 70 -26.61 10.32 -0.40
CA HIS A 70 -26.39 10.30 1.06
C HIS A 70 -25.51 9.11 1.48
N LEU A 71 -25.78 7.91 0.96
CA LEU A 71 -24.97 6.72 1.21
C LEU A 71 -23.52 6.90 0.77
N VAL A 72 -23.29 7.38 -0.45
CA VAL A 72 -21.93 7.65 -0.95
C VAL A 72 -21.23 8.70 -0.08
N ARG A 73 -21.94 9.74 0.38
CA ARG A 73 -21.35 10.74 1.28
C ARG A 73 -20.91 10.16 2.62
N ILE A 74 -21.63 9.16 3.15
CA ILE A 74 -21.24 8.46 4.39
C ILE A 74 -20.02 7.57 4.13
N VAL A 75 -20.07 6.76 3.07
CA VAL A 75 -19.03 5.77 2.74
C VAL A 75 -17.70 6.40 2.35
N THR A 76 -17.72 7.54 1.64
CA THR A 76 -16.51 8.29 1.25
C THR A 76 -16.04 9.25 2.35
N ALA A 77 -16.69 9.27 3.51
CA ALA A 77 -16.25 10.15 4.59
C ALA A 77 -15.00 9.57 5.28
N PRO A 78 -13.99 10.40 5.58
CA PRO A 78 -12.72 9.93 6.15
C PRO A 78 -12.88 9.27 7.52
N TRP A 79 -13.89 9.66 8.30
CA TRP A 79 -14.18 9.02 9.59
C TRP A 79 -14.66 7.57 9.43
N PHE A 80 -15.44 7.28 8.38
CA PHE A 80 -15.94 5.94 8.11
C PHE A 80 -14.82 5.05 7.58
N GLU A 81 -13.97 5.56 6.69
CA GLU A 81 -12.78 4.85 6.21
C GLU A 81 -11.82 4.50 7.36
N ASN A 82 -11.56 5.45 8.27
CA ASN A 82 -10.75 5.20 9.46
C ASN A 82 -11.38 4.19 10.41
N PHE A 83 -12.71 4.20 10.56
CA PHE A 83 -13.43 3.20 11.36
C PHE A 83 -13.25 1.79 10.79
N ILE A 84 -13.45 1.60 9.49
CA ILE A 84 -13.27 0.29 8.82
C ILE A 84 -11.82 -0.17 8.93
N MET A 85 -10.85 0.72 8.74
CA MET A 85 -9.43 0.41 8.93
C MET A 85 -9.13 -0.04 10.37
N GLY A 86 -9.73 0.61 11.37
CA GLY A 86 -9.67 0.16 12.76
C GLY A 86 -10.26 -1.24 12.96
N CYS A 87 -11.41 -1.54 12.36
CA CYS A 87 -12.01 -2.87 12.40
C CYS A 87 -11.11 -3.95 11.76
N ILE A 88 -10.39 -3.64 10.68
CA ILE A 88 -9.42 -4.57 10.06
C ILE A 88 -8.28 -4.89 11.02
N VAL A 89 -7.69 -3.87 11.64
CA VAL A 89 -6.61 -4.05 12.62
C VAL A 89 -7.10 -4.87 13.83
N LEU A 90 -8.30 -4.57 14.33
CA LEU A 90 -8.89 -5.30 15.45
C LEU A 90 -9.18 -6.76 15.08
N ASN A 91 -9.72 -7.03 13.89
CA ASN A 91 -9.94 -8.39 13.40
C ASN A 91 -8.63 -9.18 13.28
N MET A 92 -7.57 -8.55 12.77
CA MET A 92 -6.24 -9.14 12.71
C MET A 92 -5.71 -9.49 14.12
N ALA A 93 -5.91 -8.61 15.10
CA ALA A 93 -5.55 -8.89 16.49
C ALA A 93 -6.36 -10.05 17.09
N VAL A 94 -7.66 -10.13 16.81
CA VAL A 94 -8.52 -11.25 17.24
C VAL A 94 -8.05 -12.57 16.65
N LEU A 95 -7.74 -12.61 15.36
CA LEU A 95 -7.18 -13.79 14.69
C LEU A 95 -5.79 -14.15 15.26
N ALA A 96 -4.96 -13.16 15.60
CA ALA A 96 -3.65 -13.40 16.22
C ALA A 96 -3.76 -13.93 17.67
N MET A 97 -4.86 -13.66 18.35
CA MET A 97 -5.18 -14.22 19.67
C MET A 97 -5.78 -15.62 19.58
N GLU A 98 -6.02 -16.18 18.39
CA GLU A 98 -6.53 -17.53 18.27
C GLU A 98 -5.45 -18.56 18.65
N TRP A 99 -5.70 -19.33 19.71
CA TRP A 99 -4.80 -20.38 20.21
C TRP A 99 -5.54 -21.72 20.30
N HIS A 100 -4.87 -22.79 19.88
CA HIS A 100 -5.35 -24.17 20.01
C HIS A 100 -4.47 -24.97 21.00
N PRO A 101 -5.05 -25.76 21.92
CA PRO A 101 -6.48 -25.96 22.15
C PRO A 101 -7.17 -24.74 22.76
N TYR A 102 -8.45 -24.53 22.46
CA TYR A 102 -9.20 -23.42 23.02
C TYR A 102 -9.27 -23.53 24.56
N PRO A 103 -9.14 -22.42 25.30
CA PRO A 103 -9.49 -22.36 26.72
C PRO A 103 -10.93 -22.81 26.97
N ALA A 104 -11.24 -23.16 28.22
CA ALA A 104 -12.61 -23.45 28.65
C ALA A 104 -13.58 -22.30 28.31
N GLU A 105 -14.88 -22.61 28.29
CA GLU A 105 -15.94 -21.62 28.07
C GLU A 105 -15.74 -20.40 28.99
N PRO A 106 -15.90 -19.16 28.48
CA PRO A 106 -16.63 -18.77 27.27
C PRO A 106 -15.78 -18.40 26.04
N TYR A 107 -14.48 -18.73 26.03
CA TYR A 107 -13.54 -18.26 25.00
C TYR A 107 -13.95 -18.56 23.54
N PRO A 108 -14.24 -19.82 23.15
CA PRO A 108 -14.57 -20.15 21.76
C PRO A 108 -15.88 -19.50 21.29
N TRP A 109 -16.83 -19.31 22.20
CA TRP A 109 -18.09 -18.62 21.91
C TRP A 109 -17.86 -17.14 21.57
N ILE A 110 -17.02 -16.46 22.35
CA ILE A 110 -16.67 -15.03 22.12
C ILE A 110 -15.94 -14.87 20.79
N MET A 111 -14.95 -15.73 20.50
CA MET A 111 -14.18 -15.65 19.25
C MET A 111 -15.06 -15.86 18.02
N THR A 112 -15.98 -16.82 18.07
CA THR A 112 -16.94 -17.07 16.98
C THR A 112 -17.87 -15.87 16.76
N ARG A 113 -18.33 -15.22 17.84
CA ARG A 113 -19.18 -14.02 17.76
C ARG A 113 -18.44 -12.83 17.17
N LEU A 114 -17.17 -12.61 17.56
CA LEU A 114 -16.34 -11.53 17.03
C LEU A 114 -16.06 -11.74 15.54
N ASN A 115 -15.70 -12.95 15.12
CA ASN A 115 -15.46 -13.27 13.71
C ASN A 115 -16.72 -13.02 12.85
N PHE A 116 -17.90 -13.43 13.34
CA PHE A 116 -19.16 -13.16 12.65
C PHE A 116 -19.48 -11.66 12.59
N LEU A 117 -19.20 -10.91 13.66
CA LEU A 117 -19.40 -9.45 13.72
C LEU A 117 -18.52 -8.74 12.68
N PHE A 118 -17.23 -9.07 12.59
CA PHE A 118 -16.34 -8.46 11.59
C PHE A 118 -16.77 -8.82 10.16
N ALA A 119 -17.15 -10.08 9.92
CA ALA A 119 -17.66 -10.50 8.62
C ALA A 119 -18.93 -9.71 8.21
N ALA A 120 -19.85 -9.47 9.15
CA ALA A 120 -21.04 -8.67 8.90
C ALA A 120 -20.70 -7.20 8.58
N ILE A 121 -19.76 -6.59 9.31
CA ILE A 121 -19.30 -5.21 9.06
C ILE A 121 -18.70 -5.09 7.66
N PHE A 122 -17.81 -6.00 7.26
CA PHE A 122 -17.21 -5.99 5.92
C PHE A 122 -18.23 -6.27 4.81
N ASN A 123 -19.22 -7.13 5.07
CA ASN A 123 -20.27 -7.38 4.09
C ASN A 123 -21.15 -6.14 3.88
N ILE A 124 -21.51 -5.44 4.96
CA ILE A 124 -22.26 -4.18 4.87
C ILE A 124 -21.44 -3.11 4.15
N GLU A 125 -20.14 -2.98 4.45
CA GLU A 125 -19.25 -2.04 3.77
C GLU A 125 -19.18 -2.32 2.27
N ALA A 126 -19.04 -3.59 1.87
CA ALA A 126 -19.02 -4.02 0.47
C ALA A 126 -20.36 -3.80 -0.25
N LEU A 127 -21.50 -3.88 0.46
CA LEU A 127 -22.83 -3.58 -0.09
C LEU A 127 -23.09 -2.07 -0.23
N MET A 128 -22.46 -1.26 0.63
CA MET A 128 -22.64 0.19 0.65
C MET A 128 -21.71 0.93 -0.33
N LYS A 129 -20.54 0.37 -0.65
CA LYS A 129 -19.63 0.87 -1.69
C LYS A 129 -20.09 0.50 -3.10
#